data_AF-A0A9W8JAY9-F1
#
_entry.id   AF-A0A9W8JAY9-F1
#
_cell.length_a   1.000
_cell.length_b   1.000
_cell.length_c   1.000
_cell.angle_alpha   90.00
_cell.angle_beta   90.00
_cell.angle_gamma   90.00
#
_symmetry.space_group_name_H-M   'P 1'
#
loop_
_entity.id
_entity.type
_entity.pdbx_description
1 polymer ?
#
loop_
_entity_poly.entity_id
_entity_poly.type
_entity_poly.pdbx_seq_one_letter_code
_entity_poly.pdbx_strand_id
1 'polypeptide(L)'
;MGDSRTRSSVSVFLNLGACIQLNISHSFVDILKKNPGPQMNYQIAFCIWLLSFEQNIAEQINKRYDIIARLVEVAQEAVKEKVVRVIVATFRLLPYTKNLATRKWSDEDIIEDINFLKDELTTRFESLTTYDEYTSELESGHLSWTPVHESEEFWKENAIRLNEKDYEQLKKLIQLLKESEDPIVLAVASHDLGQYVKYYERGRKIVTDLGGKTRVMQLLTHQNPDVRYRALLSVQQIVSQPWLSA
;
A
#
# COMPACT_ATOMS: atom_id res chain seq x y z
N MET A 1 -31.95 17.00 41.42
CA MET A 1 -32.50 17.13 40.05
C MET A 1 -31.56 18.01 39.24
N GLY A 2 -30.56 17.41 38.59
CA GLY A 2 -29.62 18.12 37.71
C GLY A 2 -30.25 18.31 36.34
N ASP A 3 -30.24 19.55 35.87
CA ASP A 3 -30.98 20.04 34.71
C ASP A 3 -30.63 19.31 33.41
N SER A 4 -31.63 18.71 32.75
CA SER A 4 -31.49 18.03 31.46
C SER A 4 -31.30 19.01 30.28
N ARG A 5 -31.52 20.31 30.48
CA ARG A 5 -31.35 21.35 29.45
C ARG A 5 -29.89 21.73 29.21
N THR A 6 -29.04 21.68 30.24
CA THR A 6 -27.60 22.02 30.10
C THR A 6 -26.81 20.95 29.34
N ARG A 7 -27.17 19.66 29.47
CA ARG A 7 -26.56 18.57 28.67
C ARG A 7 -26.90 18.66 27.17
N SER A 8 -28.11 19.11 26.83
CA SER A 8 -28.54 19.27 25.44
C SER A 8 -27.77 20.39 24.73
N SER A 9 -27.65 21.56 25.36
CA SER A 9 -26.92 22.70 24.78
C SER A 9 -25.44 22.41 24.57
N VAL A 10 -24.75 21.74 25.50
CA VAL A 10 -23.33 21.36 25.35
C VAL A 10 -23.15 20.40 24.16
N SER A 11 -24.07 19.44 23.94
CA SER A 11 -24.01 18.55 22.78
C SER A 11 -24.26 19.28 21.45
N VAL A 12 -25.13 20.29 21.44
CA VAL A 12 -25.41 21.12 20.26
C VAL A 12 -24.21 22.01 19.95
N PHE A 13 -23.55 22.60 20.95
CA PHE A 13 -22.33 23.39 20.76
C PHE A 13 -21.14 22.54 20.30
N LEU A 14 -20.96 21.32 20.83
CA LEU A 14 -19.95 20.37 20.36
C LEU A 14 -20.23 19.91 18.91
N ASN A 15 -21.50 19.63 18.58
CA ASN A 15 -21.89 19.27 17.21
C ASN A 15 -21.78 20.43 16.22
N LEU A 16 -22.05 21.66 16.66
CA LEU A 16 -21.89 22.86 15.85
C LEU A 16 -20.41 23.16 15.60
N GLY A 17 -19.55 23.00 16.62
CA GLY A 17 -18.09 23.09 16.48
C GLY A 17 -17.53 22.05 15.50
N ALA A 18 -17.96 20.79 15.62
CA ALA A 18 -17.60 19.73 14.69
C ALA A 18 -18.13 19.99 13.26
N CYS A 19 -19.35 20.51 13.10
CA CYS A 19 -19.89 20.90 11.79
C CYS A 19 -19.13 22.08 11.17
N ILE A 20 -18.73 23.08 11.98
CA ILE A 20 -17.93 24.21 11.51
C ILE A 20 -16.55 23.72 11.06
N GLN A 21 -15.89 22.86 11.85
CA GLN A 21 -14.60 22.26 11.48
C GLN A 21 -14.70 21.38 10.22
N LEU A 22 -15.78 20.60 10.05
CA LEU A 22 -16.00 19.79 8.84
C LEU A 22 -16.28 20.62 7.58
N ASN A 23 -17.00 21.74 7.71
CA ASN A 23 -17.25 22.68 6.60
C ASN A 23 -15.98 23.45 6.20
N ILE A 24 -15.11 23.74 7.16
CA ILE A 24 -13.78 24.30 6.93
C ILE A 24 -12.91 23.28 6.17
N SER A 25 -12.93 22.00 6.56
CA SER A 25 -12.23 20.93 5.83
C SER A 25 -12.70 20.80 4.38
N HIS A 26 -14.02 20.85 4.12
CA HIS A 26 -14.56 20.84 2.76
C HIS A 26 -14.01 22.00 1.91
N SER A 27 -14.02 23.21 2.48
CA SER A 27 -13.53 24.41 1.79
C SER A 27 -12.03 24.32 1.48
N PHE A 28 -11.23 23.76 2.38
CA PHE A 28 -9.80 23.53 2.17
C PHE A 28 -9.52 22.50 1.07
N VAL A 29 -10.27 21.40 1.04
CA VAL A 29 -10.18 20.39 -0.02
C VAL A 29 -10.54 21.00 -1.37
N ASP A 30 -11.61 21.79 -1.45
CA ASP A 30 -12.03 22.45 -2.69
C ASP A 30 -10.99 23.43 -3.22
N ILE A 31 -10.30 24.15 -2.33
CA ILE A 31 -9.24 25.06 -2.72
C ILE A 31 -8.02 24.27 -3.22
N LEU A 32 -7.63 23.17 -2.57
CA LEU A 32 -6.55 22.29 -3.07
C LEU A 32 -6.88 21.66 -4.42
N LYS A 33 -8.14 21.30 -4.67
CA LYS A 33 -8.61 20.80 -5.99
C LYS A 33 -8.45 21.81 -7.11
N LYS A 34 -8.45 23.11 -6.80
CA LYS A 34 -8.21 24.20 -7.78
C LYS A 34 -6.72 24.43 -8.10
N ASN A 35 -5.83 23.61 -7.54
CA ASN A 35 -4.36 23.68 -7.71
C ASN A 35 -3.79 25.11 -7.53
N PRO A 36 -3.89 25.68 -6.32
CA PRO A 36 -3.46 27.05 -6.09
C PRO A 36 -1.93 27.13 -6.01
N GLY A 37 -1.39 28.36 -5.96
CA GLY A 37 0.05 28.56 -5.91
C GLY A 37 0.72 27.97 -4.65
N PRO A 38 2.06 27.76 -4.67
CA PRO A 38 2.79 27.02 -3.63
C PRO A 38 2.62 27.54 -2.19
N GLN A 39 2.42 28.85 -2.01
CA GLN A 39 2.19 29.44 -0.69
C GLN A 39 0.82 29.05 -0.12
N MET A 40 -0.20 29.00 -0.98
CA MET A 40 -1.56 28.60 -0.59
C MET A 40 -1.62 27.10 -0.29
N ASN A 41 -0.92 26.28 -1.09
CA ASN A 41 -0.76 24.85 -0.82
C ASN A 41 -0.15 24.60 0.57
N TYR A 42 0.90 25.34 0.93
CA TYR A 42 1.51 25.25 2.26
C TYR A 42 0.53 25.61 3.38
N GLN A 43 -0.16 26.75 3.26
CA GLN A 43 -1.06 27.23 4.31
C GLN A 43 -2.24 26.27 4.53
N ILE A 44 -2.81 25.74 3.44
CA ILE A 44 -3.94 24.81 3.54
C ILE A 44 -3.47 23.46 4.07
N ALA A 45 -2.35 22.93 3.58
CA ALA A 45 -1.77 21.71 4.14
C ALA A 45 -1.50 21.87 5.64
N PHE A 46 -1.05 23.04 6.09
CA PHE A 46 -0.75 23.31 7.50
C PHE A 46 -2.02 23.35 8.35
N CYS A 47 -3.09 23.93 7.83
CA CYS A 47 -4.39 23.87 8.48
C CYS A 47 -4.93 22.44 8.57
N ILE A 48 -4.76 21.62 7.52
CA ILE A 48 -5.18 20.22 7.55
C ILE A 48 -4.31 19.41 8.53
N TRP A 49 -3.01 19.67 8.59
CA TRP A 49 -2.10 19.10 9.60
C TRP A 49 -2.57 19.41 11.02
N LEU A 50 -2.88 20.68 11.34
CA LEU A 50 -3.41 21.06 12.64
C LEU A 50 -4.75 20.38 12.96
N LEU A 51 -5.63 20.22 11.97
CA LEU A 51 -6.92 19.53 12.15
C LEU A 51 -6.76 18.02 12.32
N SER A 52 -5.63 17.43 11.87
CA SER A 52 -5.37 15.99 12.00
C SER A 52 -5.12 15.54 13.45
N PHE A 53 -4.81 16.48 14.36
CA PHE A 53 -4.67 16.20 15.80
C PHE A 53 -6.01 15.98 16.51
N GLU A 54 -7.14 16.31 15.86
CA GLU A 54 -8.48 16.04 16.38
C GLU A 54 -8.97 14.67 15.88
N GLN A 55 -9.05 13.68 16.77
CA GLN A 55 -9.37 12.29 16.44
C GLN A 55 -10.66 12.13 15.62
N ASN A 56 -11.72 12.86 15.99
CA ASN A 56 -13.02 12.83 15.29
C ASN A 56 -12.93 13.32 13.83
N ILE A 57 -12.01 14.25 13.55
CA ILE A 57 -11.76 14.80 12.21
C ILE A 57 -10.87 13.85 11.43
N ALA A 58 -9.78 13.38 12.03
CA ALA A 58 -8.85 12.43 11.41
C ALA A 58 -9.55 11.15 10.91
N GLU A 59 -10.49 10.60 11.68
CA GLU A 59 -11.25 9.39 11.31
C GLU A 59 -12.26 9.61 10.15
N GLN A 60 -12.72 10.85 9.94
CA GLN A 60 -13.77 11.16 8.97
C GLN A 60 -13.27 11.85 7.70
N ILE A 61 -12.17 12.61 7.78
CA ILE A 61 -11.72 13.52 6.72
C ILE A 61 -11.36 12.77 5.44
N ASN A 62 -10.75 11.58 5.55
CA ASN A 62 -10.47 10.75 4.38
C ASN A 62 -11.73 10.09 3.81
N LYS A 63 -12.57 9.49 4.67
CA LYS A 63 -13.81 8.81 4.26
C LYS A 63 -14.78 9.75 3.52
N ARG A 64 -14.81 11.03 3.88
CA ARG A 64 -15.72 12.02 3.28
C ARG A 64 -15.19 12.71 2.03
N TYR A 65 -13.87 12.88 1.92
CA TYR A 65 -13.30 13.82 0.93
C TYR A 65 -12.19 13.24 0.06
N ASP A 66 -11.77 12.00 0.29
CA ASP A 66 -10.64 11.36 -0.40
C ASP A 66 -9.38 12.25 -0.41
N ILE A 67 -9.15 12.90 0.74
CA ILE A 67 -8.15 13.95 0.88
C ILE A 67 -6.72 13.41 0.75
N ILE A 68 -6.52 12.12 1.05
CA ILE A 68 -5.22 11.46 0.97
C ILE A 68 -4.71 11.45 -0.47
N ALA A 69 -5.51 10.96 -1.42
CA ALA A 69 -5.11 10.90 -2.83
C ALA A 69 -4.75 12.30 -3.36
N ARG A 70 -5.55 13.31 -3.00
CA ARG A 70 -5.32 14.69 -3.47
C ARG A 70 -4.06 15.33 -2.88
N LEU A 71 -3.78 15.12 -1.59
CA LEU A 71 -2.59 15.69 -0.97
C LEU A 71 -1.31 15.01 -1.44
N VAL A 72 -1.38 13.73 -1.81
CA VAL A 72 -0.28 13.02 -2.48
C VAL A 72 0.06 13.68 -3.82
N GLU A 73 -0.93 13.96 -4.67
CA GLU A 73 -0.71 14.66 -5.95
C GLU A 73 -0.02 16.02 -5.73
N VAL A 74 -0.48 16.79 -4.75
CA VAL A 74 0.12 18.09 -4.40
C VAL A 74 1.55 17.93 -3.87
N ALA A 75 1.85 16.87 -3.11
CA ALA A 75 3.20 16.60 -2.63
C ALA A 75 4.16 16.18 -3.76
N GLN A 76 3.67 15.46 -4.77
CA GLN A 76 4.47 15.08 -5.94
C GLN A 76 4.85 16.29 -6.81
N GLU A 77 3.91 17.23 -7.00
CA GLU A 77 4.11 18.45 -7.79
C GLU A 77 4.83 19.58 -7.03
N ALA A 78 4.90 19.50 -5.70
CA ALA A 78 5.44 20.56 -4.87
C ALA A 78 6.95 20.78 -5.09
N VAL A 79 7.30 21.99 -5.56
CA VAL A 79 8.70 22.47 -5.67
C VAL A 79 9.24 22.96 -4.32
N LYS A 80 8.36 23.34 -3.39
CA LYS A 80 8.75 23.90 -2.09
C LYS A 80 8.68 22.82 -1.02
N GLU A 81 9.84 22.48 -0.44
CA GLU A 81 9.99 21.41 0.56
C GLU A 81 9.06 21.57 1.77
N LYS A 82 8.81 22.81 2.21
CA LYS A 82 7.85 23.11 3.29
C LYS A 82 6.43 22.59 3.03
N VAL A 83 5.99 22.50 1.78
CA VAL A 83 4.67 21.98 1.40
C VAL A 83 4.65 20.46 1.59
N VAL A 84 5.70 19.79 1.13
CA VAL A 84 5.87 18.34 1.28
C VAL A 84 5.92 17.95 2.75
N ARG A 85 6.73 18.64 3.56
CA ARG A 85 6.88 18.38 5.01
C ARG A 85 5.55 18.34 5.73
N VAL A 86 4.70 19.33 5.47
CA VAL A 86 3.41 19.43 6.14
C VAL A 86 2.45 18.33 5.68
N ILE A 87 2.43 17.99 4.38
CA ILE A 87 1.57 16.92 3.86
C ILE A 87 1.97 15.56 4.42
N VAL A 88 3.28 15.31 4.48
CA VAL A 88 3.86 14.09 5.06
C VAL A 88 3.56 14.00 6.55
N ALA A 89 3.67 15.10 7.29
CA ALA A 89 3.29 15.17 8.69
C ALA A 89 1.77 14.98 8.92
N THR A 90 0.94 15.24 7.90
CA THR A 90 -0.52 15.11 7.99
C THR A 90 -0.99 13.66 7.81
N PHE A 91 -0.28 12.83 7.05
CA PHE A 91 -0.69 11.46 6.80
C PHE A 91 0.44 10.45 6.87
N ARG A 92 0.16 9.36 7.57
CA ARG A 92 0.94 8.12 7.57
C ARG A 92 0.69 7.34 6.26
N LEU A 93 1.41 7.66 5.18
CA LEU A 93 1.19 7.09 3.83
C LEU A 93 2.37 6.24 3.32
N LEU A 94 2.30 4.94 3.56
CA LEU A 94 3.37 3.99 3.21
C LEU A 94 3.73 3.91 1.72
N PRO A 95 2.78 3.95 0.76
CA PRO A 95 3.14 3.84 -0.66
C PRO A 95 3.96 5.04 -1.16
N TYR A 96 3.91 6.17 -0.44
CA TYR A 96 4.47 7.44 -0.88
C TYR A 96 5.70 7.86 -0.08
N THR A 97 5.84 7.43 1.18
CA THR A 97 7.09 7.62 1.95
C THR A 97 8.27 6.93 1.29
N LYS A 98 8.08 5.73 0.68
CA LYS A 98 9.13 5.05 -0.11
C LYS A 98 9.61 5.89 -1.30
N ASN A 99 8.69 6.55 -2.02
CA ASN A 99 9.02 7.41 -3.16
C ASN A 99 9.63 8.76 -2.73
N LEU A 100 9.21 9.30 -1.60
CA LEU A 100 9.80 10.53 -1.05
C LEU A 100 11.22 10.27 -0.53
N ALA A 101 11.48 9.09 0.05
CA ALA A 101 12.81 8.70 0.52
C ALA A 101 13.86 8.54 -0.60
N THR A 102 13.46 8.34 -1.85
CA THR A 102 14.41 8.24 -2.98
C THR A 102 14.83 9.60 -3.54
N ARG A 103 14.18 10.70 -3.13
CA ARG A 103 14.55 12.07 -3.53
C ARG A 103 15.69 12.59 -2.65
N LYS A 104 16.49 13.50 -3.20
CA LYS A 104 17.50 14.23 -2.43
C LYS A 104 16.85 15.44 -1.76
N TRP A 105 16.88 15.46 -0.44
CA TRP A 105 16.39 16.56 0.39
C TRP A 105 17.58 17.28 1.03
N SER A 106 17.50 18.61 1.16
CA SER A 106 18.50 19.41 1.87
C SER A 106 18.17 19.66 3.35
N ASP A 107 16.91 19.44 3.74
CA ASP A 107 16.41 19.67 5.09
C ASP A 107 16.51 18.37 5.91
N GLU A 108 17.30 18.40 6.99
CA GLU A 108 17.55 17.25 7.85
C GLU A 108 16.29 16.80 8.60
N ASP A 109 15.42 17.72 9.02
CA ASP A 109 14.16 17.40 9.70
C ASP A 109 13.22 16.61 8.75
N ILE A 110 13.22 16.97 7.47
CA ILE A 110 12.43 16.26 6.44
C ILE A 110 12.95 14.83 6.25
N ILE A 111 14.28 14.64 6.28
CA ILE A 111 14.88 13.32 6.15
C ILE A 111 14.51 12.46 7.37
N GLU A 112 14.61 13.02 8.57
CA GLU A 112 14.22 12.34 9.82
C GLU A 112 12.75 11.95 9.81
N ASP A 113 11.84 12.88 9.48
CA ASP A 113 10.39 12.62 9.42
C ASP A 113 10.04 11.56 8.36
N ILE A 114 10.64 11.63 7.16
CA ILE A 114 10.40 10.65 6.09
C ILE A 114 10.86 9.27 6.52
N ASN A 115 12.05 9.16 7.15
CA ASN A 115 12.57 7.89 7.62
C ASN A 115 11.74 7.34 8.78
N PHE A 116 11.41 8.17 9.78
CA PHE A 116 10.54 7.79 10.89
C PHE A 116 9.19 7.28 10.39
N LEU A 117 8.54 7.99 9.47
CA LEU A 117 7.26 7.57 8.90
C LEU A 117 7.41 6.30 8.06
N LYS A 118 8.46 6.19 7.24
CA LYS A 118 8.75 4.98 6.47
C LYS A 118 8.89 3.78 7.40
N ASP A 119 9.68 3.90 8.46
CA ASP A 119 9.99 2.79 9.38
C ASP A 119 8.76 2.42 10.22
N GLU A 120 8.10 3.38 10.89
CA GLU A 120 6.88 3.14 11.68
C GLU A 120 5.76 2.55 10.81
N LEU A 121 5.60 3.03 9.58
CA LEU A 121 4.59 2.49 8.66
C LEU A 121 4.94 1.10 8.15
N THR A 122 6.22 0.85 7.85
CA THR A 122 6.69 -0.47 7.43
C THR A 122 6.42 -1.49 8.54
N THR A 123 6.81 -1.17 9.78
CA THR A 123 6.53 -2.02 10.95
C THR A 123 5.03 -2.24 11.17
N ARG A 124 4.20 -1.19 11.07
CA ARG A 124 2.74 -1.32 11.22
C ARG A 124 2.12 -2.19 10.13
N PHE A 125 2.59 -2.04 8.89
CA PHE A 125 2.09 -2.78 7.74
C PHE A 125 2.51 -4.25 7.81
N GLU A 126 3.75 -4.53 8.17
CA GLU A 126 4.25 -5.88 8.48
C GLU A 126 3.41 -6.53 9.58
N SER A 127 3.09 -5.80 10.65
CA SER A 127 2.26 -6.32 11.76
C SER A 127 0.79 -6.56 11.41
N LEU A 128 0.31 -5.97 10.31
CA LEU A 128 -1.06 -6.15 9.82
C LEU A 128 -1.15 -7.23 8.74
N THR A 129 -0.02 -7.64 8.13
CA THR A 129 -0.03 -8.68 7.11
C THR A 129 -0.48 -10.01 7.71
N THR A 130 -1.59 -10.54 7.21
CA THR A 130 -2.05 -11.86 7.62
C THR A 130 -2.15 -12.80 6.43
N TYR A 131 -2.00 -14.10 6.71
CA TYR A 131 -2.24 -15.12 5.69
C TYR A 131 -3.69 -15.15 5.21
N ASP A 132 -4.62 -14.71 6.06
CA ASP A 132 -6.05 -14.65 5.73
C ASP A 132 -6.33 -13.55 4.68
N GLU A 133 -5.61 -12.43 4.73
CA GLU A 133 -5.66 -11.39 3.67
C GLU A 133 -5.16 -11.95 2.33
N TYR A 134 -4.01 -12.61 2.32
CA TYR A 134 -3.47 -13.26 1.10
C TYR A 134 -4.46 -14.30 0.53
N THR A 135 -5.05 -15.11 1.41
CA THR A 135 -6.06 -16.11 1.02
C THR A 135 -7.29 -15.43 0.41
N SER A 136 -7.75 -14.32 1.00
CA SER A 136 -8.90 -13.55 0.51
C SER A 136 -8.64 -12.95 -0.88
N GLU A 137 -7.43 -12.41 -1.12
CA GLU A 137 -7.03 -11.90 -2.44
C GLU A 137 -7.03 -13.03 -3.49
N LEU A 138 -6.45 -14.19 -3.17
CA LEU A 138 -6.45 -15.36 -4.07
C LEU A 138 -7.85 -15.87 -4.38
N GLU A 139 -8.71 -15.97 -3.37
CA GLU A 139 -10.09 -16.45 -3.53
C GLU A 139 -10.92 -15.51 -4.39
N SER A 140 -10.78 -14.20 -4.18
CA SER A 140 -11.44 -13.17 -4.97
C SER A 140 -10.94 -13.11 -6.43
N GLY A 141 -9.71 -13.56 -6.68
CA GLY A 141 -9.02 -13.45 -7.96
C GLY A 141 -8.53 -12.03 -8.31
N HIS A 142 -8.68 -11.08 -7.39
CA HIS A 142 -8.26 -9.68 -7.55
C HIS A 142 -6.97 -9.44 -6.77
N LEU A 143 -5.85 -9.86 -7.36
CA LEU A 143 -4.53 -9.59 -6.78
C LEU A 143 -4.10 -8.15 -7.06
N SER A 144 -3.52 -7.50 -6.05
CA SER A 144 -2.92 -6.18 -6.20
C SER A 144 -1.60 -6.08 -5.44
N TRP A 145 -0.81 -5.03 -5.67
CA TRP A 145 0.43 -4.82 -4.91
C TRP A 145 0.11 -4.34 -3.49
N THR A 146 -0.09 -5.30 -2.60
CA THR A 146 -0.40 -5.12 -1.18
C THR A 146 0.75 -5.69 -0.31
N PRO A 147 0.75 -5.46 1.02
CA PRO A 147 1.84 -5.91 1.89
C PRO A 147 2.20 -7.39 1.76
N VAL A 148 1.19 -8.24 1.62
CA VAL A 148 1.34 -9.70 1.68
C VAL A 148 2.16 -10.22 0.50
N HIS A 149 2.17 -9.47 -0.61
CA HIS A 149 2.96 -9.80 -1.77
C HIS A 149 4.39 -9.27 -1.66
N GLU A 150 4.60 -8.09 -1.05
CA GLU A 150 5.92 -7.43 -1.02
C GLU A 150 6.80 -7.81 0.20
N SER A 151 6.21 -8.28 1.30
CA SER A 151 6.94 -8.57 2.54
C SER A 151 7.74 -9.87 2.48
N GLU A 152 9.07 -9.77 2.63
CA GLU A 152 9.98 -10.92 2.72
C GLU A 152 9.70 -11.78 3.96
N GLU A 153 9.36 -11.16 5.09
CA GLU A 153 9.01 -11.86 6.34
C GLU A 153 7.72 -12.66 6.19
N PHE A 154 6.70 -12.09 5.55
CA PHE A 154 5.47 -12.82 5.22
C PHE A 154 5.78 -14.11 4.46
N TRP A 155 6.58 -14.04 3.40
CA TRP A 155 6.89 -15.21 2.57
C TRP A 155 7.77 -16.22 3.30
N LYS A 156 8.71 -15.75 4.12
CA LYS A 156 9.55 -16.62 4.96
C LYS A 156 8.72 -17.45 5.94
N GLU A 157 7.67 -16.87 6.49
CA GLU A 157 6.78 -17.55 7.44
C GLU A 157 5.71 -18.40 6.77
N ASN A 158 5.15 -17.93 5.65
CA ASN A 158 3.91 -18.48 5.10
C ASN A 158 4.06 -19.27 3.79
N ALA A 159 5.21 -19.23 3.10
CA ALA A 159 5.35 -19.91 1.79
C ALA A 159 4.97 -21.41 1.84
N ILE A 160 5.33 -22.12 2.91
CA ILE A 160 5.02 -23.55 3.06
C ILE A 160 3.52 -23.80 3.20
N ARG A 161 2.75 -22.83 3.72
CA ARG A 161 1.30 -22.96 3.93
C ARG A 161 0.51 -23.08 2.63
N LEU A 162 1.08 -22.62 1.50
CA LEU A 162 0.49 -22.83 0.18
C LEU A 162 0.35 -24.33 -0.19
N ASN A 163 1.04 -25.22 0.53
CA ASN A 163 0.95 -26.67 0.36
C ASN A 163 -0.22 -27.31 1.12
N GLU A 164 -0.85 -26.56 2.03
CA GLU A 164 -2.00 -27.05 2.79
C GLU A 164 -3.15 -27.43 1.86
N LYS A 165 -4.01 -28.35 2.34
CA LYS A 165 -5.20 -28.83 1.61
C LYS A 165 -4.90 -29.27 0.17
N ASP A 166 -3.84 -30.07 0.00
CA ASP A 166 -3.38 -30.54 -1.32
C ASP A 166 -3.09 -29.38 -2.28
N TYR A 167 -2.24 -28.45 -1.83
CA TYR A 167 -1.77 -27.32 -2.62
C TYR A 167 -2.90 -26.40 -3.13
N GLU A 168 -4.00 -26.26 -2.39
CA GLU A 168 -5.19 -25.52 -2.83
C GLU A 168 -4.86 -24.09 -3.25
N GLN A 169 -4.15 -23.35 -2.39
CA GLN A 169 -3.77 -21.95 -2.64
C GLN A 169 -2.75 -21.83 -3.79
N LEU A 170 -1.78 -22.74 -3.87
CA LEU A 170 -0.84 -22.78 -5.00
C LEU A 170 -1.53 -23.07 -6.33
N LYS A 171 -2.49 -24.00 -6.34
CA LYS A 171 -3.30 -24.31 -7.52
C LYS A 171 -4.14 -23.10 -7.93
N LYS A 172 -4.73 -22.38 -6.97
CA LYS A 172 -5.48 -21.13 -7.23
C LYS A 172 -4.58 -20.05 -7.83
N LEU A 173 -3.40 -19.83 -7.27
CA LEU A 173 -2.40 -18.89 -7.83
C LEU A 173 -2.02 -19.24 -9.27
N ILE A 174 -1.76 -20.52 -9.55
CA ILE A 174 -1.45 -21.00 -10.92
C ILE A 174 -2.67 -20.88 -11.85
N GLN A 175 -3.88 -21.06 -11.33
CA GLN A 175 -5.12 -20.83 -12.08
C GLN A 175 -5.23 -19.37 -12.52
N LEU A 176 -4.99 -18.42 -11.61
CA LEU A 176 -4.99 -16.97 -11.94
C LEU A 176 -3.97 -16.63 -13.02
N LEU A 177 -2.77 -17.23 -12.97
CA LEU A 177 -1.77 -17.08 -14.04
C LEU A 177 -2.29 -17.57 -15.39
N LYS A 178 -3.09 -18.65 -15.43
CA LYS A 178 -3.61 -19.26 -16.66
C LYS A 178 -4.82 -18.51 -17.21
N GLU A 179 -5.70 -18.02 -16.36
CA GLU A 179 -7.03 -17.54 -16.73
C GLU A 179 -7.15 -16.01 -16.75
N SER A 180 -6.32 -15.29 -16.00
CA SER A 180 -6.40 -13.82 -15.96
C SER A 180 -5.79 -13.18 -17.20
N GLU A 181 -6.44 -12.11 -17.66
CA GLU A 181 -5.90 -11.18 -18.66
C GLU A 181 -5.43 -9.86 -18.05
N ASP A 182 -5.69 -9.63 -16.76
CA ASP A 182 -5.29 -8.42 -16.05
C ASP A 182 -3.76 -8.40 -15.84
N PRO A 183 -3.04 -7.41 -16.41
CA PRO A 183 -1.60 -7.32 -16.24
C PRO A 183 -1.14 -7.22 -14.79
N ILE A 184 -1.91 -6.60 -13.90
CA ILE A 184 -1.55 -6.50 -12.47
C ILE A 184 -1.62 -7.88 -11.83
N VAL A 185 -2.73 -8.60 -12.04
CA VAL A 185 -2.89 -9.96 -11.49
C VAL A 185 -1.81 -10.89 -12.02
N LEU A 186 -1.48 -10.83 -13.31
CA LEU A 186 -0.42 -11.64 -13.89
C LEU A 186 0.97 -11.30 -13.33
N ALA A 187 1.24 -10.01 -13.09
CA ALA A 187 2.51 -9.55 -12.53
C ALA A 187 2.68 -10.00 -11.07
N VAL A 188 1.66 -9.79 -10.23
CA VAL A 188 1.65 -10.21 -8.82
C VAL A 188 1.71 -11.73 -8.73
N ALA A 189 0.88 -12.46 -9.49
CA ALA A 189 0.88 -13.92 -9.42
C ALA A 189 2.21 -14.53 -9.90
N SER A 190 2.86 -13.92 -10.90
CA SER A 190 4.17 -14.36 -11.37
C SER A 190 5.23 -14.16 -10.28
N HIS A 191 5.18 -12.99 -9.63
CA HIS A 191 6.06 -12.66 -8.51
C HIS A 191 5.93 -13.65 -7.36
N ASP A 192 4.69 -13.91 -6.92
CA ASP A 192 4.39 -14.78 -5.79
C ASP A 192 4.82 -16.22 -6.01
N LEU A 193 4.66 -16.73 -7.25
CA LEU A 193 5.18 -18.06 -7.61
C LEU A 193 6.70 -18.15 -7.45
N GLY A 194 7.41 -17.04 -7.72
CA GLY A 194 8.85 -16.91 -7.50
C GLY A 194 9.20 -16.86 -6.02
N GLN A 195 8.45 -16.11 -5.21
CA GLN A 195 8.64 -16.05 -3.76
C GLN A 195 8.40 -17.41 -3.09
N TYR A 196 7.32 -18.10 -3.46
CA TYR A 196 7.05 -19.46 -2.99
C TYR A 196 8.25 -20.38 -3.23
N VAL A 197 8.85 -20.35 -4.43
CA VAL A 197 10.04 -21.16 -4.73
C VAL A 197 11.29 -20.69 -4.01
N LYS A 198 11.46 -19.37 -3.80
CA LYS A 198 12.58 -18.80 -3.03
C LYS A 198 12.62 -19.33 -1.60
N TYR A 199 11.47 -19.42 -0.93
CA TYR A 199 11.40 -19.87 0.48
C TYR A 199 11.02 -21.35 0.65
N TYR A 200 10.64 -22.04 -0.42
CA TYR A 200 10.39 -23.48 -0.41
C TYR A 200 11.02 -24.16 -1.63
N GLU A 201 12.29 -24.57 -1.50
CA GLU A 201 13.07 -25.13 -2.61
C GLU A 201 12.43 -26.35 -3.28
N ARG A 202 11.78 -27.23 -2.50
CA ARG A 202 11.03 -28.40 -3.02
C ARG A 202 9.84 -28.00 -3.90
N GLY A 203 9.37 -26.76 -3.75
CA GLY A 203 8.32 -26.15 -4.55
C GLY A 203 8.60 -26.11 -6.04
N ARG A 204 9.87 -26.12 -6.47
CA ARG A 204 10.25 -26.12 -7.90
C ARG A 204 9.62 -27.26 -8.68
N LYS A 205 9.68 -28.48 -8.12
CA LYS A 205 9.11 -29.67 -8.74
C LYS A 205 7.58 -29.55 -8.79
N ILE A 206 6.97 -29.16 -7.67
CA ILE A 206 5.51 -29.00 -7.55
C ILE A 206 4.98 -27.96 -8.56
N VAL A 207 5.62 -26.79 -8.64
CA VAL A 207 5.27 -25.73 -9.60
C VAL A 207 5.43 -26.20 -11.05
N THR A 208 6.42 -27.06 -11.33
CA THR A 208 6.59 -27.67 -12.65
C THR A 208 5.46 -28.65 -12.95
N ASP A 209 5.15 -29.54 -12.01
CA ASP A 209 4.12 -30.59 -12.15
C ASP A 209 2.71 -29.99 -12.30
N LEU A 210 2.42 -28.87 -11.62
CA LEU A 210 1.17 -28.12 -11.73
C LEU A 210 1.10 -27.21 -12.99
N GLY A 211 2.18 -27.15 -13.77
CA GLY A 211 2.28 -26.36 -15.01
C GLY A 211 2.51 -24.87 -14.81
N GLY A 212 2.80 -24.41 -13.59
CA GLY A 212 3.11 -23.02 -13.27
C GLY A 212 4.38 -22.53 -13.96
N LYS A 213 5.45 -23.35 -13.96
CA LYS A 213 6.72 -23.03 -14.64
C LYS A 213 6.51 -22.71 -16.12
N THR A 214 5.81 -23.58 -16.84
CA THR A 214 5.51 -23.40 -18.27
C THR A 214 4.71 -22.12 -18.49
N ARG A 215 3.72 -21.85 -17.63
CA ARG A 215 2.89 -20.65 -17.77
C ARG A 215 3.69 -19.37 -17.56
N VAL A 216 4.52 -19.27 -16.53
CA VAL A 216 5.36 -18.08 -16.31
C VAL A 216 6.39 -17.90 -17.44
N MET A 217 6.94 -18.98 -18.00
CA MET A 217 7.81 -18.89 -19.18
C MET A 217 7.10 -18.29 -20.41
N GLN A 218 5.81 -18.58 -20.61
CA GLN A 218 5.02 -17.95 -21.69
C GLN A 218 4.82 -16.44 -21.47
N LEU A 219 4.76 -15.99 -20.20
CA LEU A 219 4.59 -14.58 -19.86
C LEU A 219 5.85 -13.73 -20.09
N LEU A 220 7.00 -14.35 -20.37
CA LEU A 220 8.24 -13.63 -20.74
C LEU A 220 8.09 -12.80 -22.03
N THR A 221 7.13 -13.14 -22.89
CA THR A 221 6.82 -12.42 -24.12
C THR A 221 5.51 -11.62 -24.05
N HIS A 222 4.98 -11.39 -22.83
CA HIS A 222 3.75 -10.64 -22.64
C HIS A 222 3.88 -9.17 -23.12
N GLN A 223 2.78 -8.56 -23.56
CA GLN A 223 2.82 -7.18 -24.09
C GLN A 223 3.15 -6.15 -22.99
N ASN A 224 2.66 -6.39 -21.77
CA ASN A 224 2.96 -5.52 -20.63
C ASN A 224 4.42 -5.75 -20.13
N PRO A 225 5.25 -4.71 -20.04
CA PRO A 225 6.64 -4.81 -19.60
C PRO A 225 6.81 -5.27 -18.15
N ASP A 226 5.91 -4.90 -17.23
CA ASP A 226 5.99 -5.32 -15.83
C ASP A 226 5.71 -6.82 -15.69
N VAL A 227 4.70 -7.34 -16.40
CA VAL A 227 4.43 -8.79 -16.45
C VAL A 227 5.66 -9.56 -16.93
N ARG A 228 6.31 -9.11 -18.01
CA ARG A 228 7.55 -9.75 -18.50
C ARG A 228 8.66 -9.70 -17.46
N TYR A 229 8.83 -8.57 -16.80
CA TYR A 229 9.86 -8.37 -15.78
C TYR A 229 9.64 -9.30 -14.58
N ARG A 230 8.42 -9.36 -14.03
CA ARG A 230 8.08 -10.25 -12.91
C ARG A 230 8.18 -11.72 -13.29
N ALA A 231 7.73 -12.09 -14.50
CA ALA A 231 7.89 -13.43 -15.02
C ALA A 231 9.37 -13.83 -15.16
N LEU A 232 10.24 -12.92 -15.62
CA LEU A 232 11.67 -13.17 -15.73
C LEU A 232 12.31 -13.46 -14.37
N LEU A 233 12.05 -12.62 -13.37
CA LEU A 233 12.56 -12.83 -12.01
C LEU A 233 12.07 -14.16 -11.42
N SER A 234 10.79 -14.47 -11.61
CA SER A 234 10.20 -15.73 -11.15
C SER A 234 10.85 -16.94 -11.83
N VAL A 235 11.07 -16.90 -13.15
CA VAL A 235 11.77 -17.97 -13.88
C VAL A 235 13.20 -18.15 -13.40
N GLN A 236 13.94 -17.07 -13.12
CA GLN A 236 15.29 -17.16 -12.53
C GLN A 236 15.27 -17.90 -11.20
N GLN A 237 14.26 -17.65 -10.37
CA GLN A 237 14.05 -18.38 -9.12
C GLN A 237 13.62 -19.82 -9.34
N ILE A 238 12.82 -20.14 -10.35
CA ILE A 238 12.32 -21.50 -10.61
C ILE A 238 13.39 -22.40 -11.26
N VAL A 239 14.23 -21.84 -12.12
CA VAL A 239 15.19 -22.59 -12.96
C VAL A 239 16.58 -22.70 -12.33
N SER A 240 16.94 -21.80 -11.40
CA SER A 240 18.25 -21.85 -10.71
C SER A 240 18.51 -23.21 -10.03
N GLN A 241 19.51 -23.96 -10.50
CA GLN A 241 19.98 -25.13 -9.78
C GLN A 241 20.72 -24.67 -8.51
N PRO A 242 20.55 -25.33 -7.35
CA PRO A 242 21.54 -25.20 -6.28
C PRO A 242 22.87 -25.67 -6.87
N TRP A 243 23.94 -24.89 -6.68
CA TRP A 243 25.28 -25.36 -7.01
C TRP A 243 25.57 -26.57 -6.11
N LEU A 244 25.39 -27.77 -6.64
CA LEU A 244 25.95 -28.97 -6.03
C LEU A 244 27.46 -28.87 -6.25
N SER A 245 28.16 -28.41 -5.22
CA SER A 245 29.61 -28.60 -5.10
C SER A 245 29.88 -30.09 -5.25
N ALA A 246 30.47 -30.47 -6.38
CA ALA A 246 31.00 -31.80 -6.64
C ALA A 246 32.19 -32.11 -5.72
#